data_AF-A0A388K2A5-F1
#
_entry.id   AF-A0A388K2A5-F1
#
_cell.length_a   1.000
_cell.length_b   1.000
_cell.length_c   1.000
_cell.angle_alpha   90.00
_cell.angle_beta   90.00
_cell.angle_gamma   90.00
#
_symmetry.space_group_name_H-M   'P 1'
#
loop_
_entity.id
_entity.type
_entity.pdbx_description
1 polymer ?
#
loop_
_entity_poly.entity_id
_entity_poly.type
_entity_poly.pdbx_seq_one_letter_code
_entity_poly.pdbx_strand_id
1 'polypeptide(L)'
;MVETRSGLDTSPYSKEQQEKMATLVKENRERKEREKQAKLKAIAEEQAAKMKEIEEEMEKKKKAAEEEAIAKEEKERMRIESREGSSGTKRDTDAEMEKKISEWVANLSLGEDEEAHMYVPQEEKEAFAKTLTVIEDPFERQEAEEEKRLEWKLRMKREQKRRREKANRLTAEVEKVRTCRQEVQTQADVSAKMDKMLGYLEVLSEAWLEE
;
A
#
# COMPACT_ATOMS: atom_id res chain seq x y z
N MET A 1 29.62 9.61 93.78
CA MET A 1 29.74 10.49 92.59
C MET A 1 31.12 10.25 92.01
N VAL A 2 31.35 9.72 90.82
CA VAL A 2 30.52 9.48 89.63
C VAL A 2 31.14 8.26 88.92
N GLU A 3 30.29 7.40 88.37
CA GLU A 3 30.67 6.18 87.65
C GLU A 3 31.37 6.48 86.32
N THR A 4 32.39 5.68 86.04
CA THR A 4 33.14 5.58 84.79
C THR A 4 32.23 5.27 83.60
N ARG A 5 32.27 6.12 82.56
CA ARG A 5 31.84 5.74 81.20
C ARG A 5 33.06 5.68 80.29
N SER A 6 33.77 4.56 80.40
CA SER A 6 34.57 4.00 79.31
C SER A 6 33.59 3.39 78.31
N GLY A 7 33.73 3.72 77.03
CA GLY A 7 32.89 3.11 76.01
C GLY A 7 32.95 3.86 74.69
N LEU A 8 33.94 3.51 73.87
CA LEU A 8 33.86 3.41 72.41
C LEU A 8 35.18 2.78 71.94
N ASP A 9 35.41 1.53 72.35
CA ASP A 9 36.43 0.68 71.73
C ASP A 9 35.99 0.40 70.29
N THR A 10 36.50 1.17 69.33
CA THR A 10 36.55 0.75 67.93
C THR A 10 37.63 -0.33 67.81
N SER A 11 37.25 -1.56 68.16
CA SER A 11 38.04 -2.75 67.90
C SER A 11 38.31 -2.87 66.39
N PRO A 12 39.57 -3.04 65.94
CA PRO A 12 39.86 -3.27 64.53
C PRO A 12 39.17 -4.56 64.07
N TYR A 13 38.35 -4.42 63.04
CA TYR A 13 37.58 -5.49 62.42
C TYR A 13 38.45 -6.74 62.19
N SER A 14 38.06 -7.89 62.76
CA SER A 14 38.84 -9.12 62.67
C SER A 14 38.98 -9.57 61.20
N LYS A 15 40.12 -10.18 60.84
CA LYS A 15 40.39 -10.71 59.49
C LYS A 15 39.26 -11.58 58.96
N GLU A 16 38.65 -12.41 59.81
CA GLU A 16 37.51 -13.26 59.44
C GLU A 16 36.26 -12.46 59.09
N GLN A 17 36.03 -11.33 59.77
CA GLN A 17 34.91 -10.46 59.43
C GLN A 17 35.19 -9.73 58.10
N GLN A 18 36.44 -9.34 57.86
CA GLN A 18 36.89 -8.68 56.63
C GLN A 18 36.76 -9.60 55.40
N GLU A 19 37.09 -10.88 55.54
CA GLU A 19 36.87 -11.88 54.50
C GLU A 19 35.37 -12.13 54.24
N LYS A 20 34.54 -12.18 55.29
CA LYS A 20 33.07 -12.32 55.13
C LYS A 20 32.43 -11.13 54.41
N MET A 21 32.93 -9.92 54.64
CA MET A 21 32.48 -8.73 53.89
C MET A 21 32.95 -8.79 52.43
N ALA A 22 34.19 -9.21 52.19
CA ALA A 22 34.73 -9.31 50.84
C ALA A 22 34.01 -10.37 50.00
N THR A 23 33.64 -11.51 50.59
CA THR A 23 32.84 -12.54 49.92
C THR A 23 31.43 -12.06 49.62
N LEU A 24 30.76 -11.40 50.58
CA LEU A 24 29.41 -10.87 50.43
C LEU A 24 29.33 -9.73 49.40
N VAL A 25 30.38 -8.93 49.26
CA VAL A 25 30.49 -7.90 48.21
C VAL A 25 30.66 -8.53 46.82
N LYS A 26 31.46 -9.59 46.69
CA LYS A 26 31.61 -10.32 45.41
C LYS A 26 30.30 -10.99 44.99
N GLU A 27 29.63 -11.67 45.92
CA GLU A 27 28.33 -12.31 45.67
C GLU A 27 27.25 -11.29 45.23
N ASN A 28 27.18 -10.13 45.90
CA ASN A 28 26.26 -9.06 45.51
C ASN A 28 26.55 -8.49 44.12
N ARG A 29 27.82 -8.44 43.72
CA ARG A 29 28.22 -7.96 42.38
C ARG A 29 27.77 -8.94 41.30
N GLU A 30 28.01 -10.24 41.50
CA GLU A 30 27.53 -11.26 40.56
C GLU A 30 26.01 -11.33 40.50
N ARG A 31 25.31 -11.15 41.63
CA ARG A 31 23.84 -11.12 41.67
C ARG A 31 23.28 -9.97 40.81
N LYS A 32 23.86 -8.77 40.91
CA LYS A 32 23.48 -7.62 40.07
C LYS A 32 23.75 -7.87 38.59
N GLU A 33 24.81 -8.59 38.27
CA GLU A 33 25.17 -8.91 36.89
C GLU A 33 24.21 -9.94 36.28
N ARG A 34 23.84 -10.98 37.04
CA ARG A 34 22.78 -11.93 36.66
C ARG A 34 21.42 -11.23 36.50
N GLU A 35 21.09 -10.28 37.38
CA GLU A 35 19.84 -9.52 37.30
C GLU A 35 19.79 -8.63 36.05
N LYS A 36 20.91 -8.00 35.67
CA LYS A 36 21.02 -7.23 34.42
C LYS A 36 20.87 -8.13 33.19
N GLN A 37 21.54 -9.29 33.18
CA GLN A 37 21.38 -10.27 32.10
C GLN A 37 19.94 -10.78 31.99
N ALA A 38 19.28 -11.05 33.11
CA ALA A 38 17.88 -11.47 33.13
C ALA A 38 16.95 -10.39 32.56
N LYS A 39 17.17 -9.11 32.91
CA LYS A 39 16.39 -7.99 32.36
C LYS A 39 16.58 -7.83 30.86
N LEU A 40 17.81 -7.95 30.35
CA LEU A 40 18.07 -7.90 28.91
C LEU A 40 17.41 -9.06 28.18
N LYS A 41 17.46 -10.27 28.76
CA LYS A 41 16.82 -11.46 28.18
C LYS A 41 15.29 -11.35 28.17
N ALA A 42 14.69 -10.79 29.21
CA ALA A 42 13.26 -10.54 29.27
C ALA A 42 12.80 -9.52 28.22
N ILE A 43 13.57 -8.44 28.00
CA ILE A 43 13.27 -7.45 26.95
C ILE A 43 13.35 -8.10 25.55
N ALA A 44 14.36 -8.96 25.31
CA ALA A 44 14.48 -9.69 24.05
C ALA A 44 13.34 -10.69 23.83
N GLU A 45 12.90 -11.42 24.86
CA GLU A 45 11.75 -12.33 24.78
C GLU A 45 10.42 -11.56 24.56
N GLU A 46 10.24 -10.39 25.19
CA GLU A 46 9.05 -9.55 24.97
C GLU A 46 8.99 -9.00 23.54
N GLN A 47 10.12 -8.55 22.99
CA GLN A 47 10.22 -8.12 21.59
C GLN A 47 9.95 -9.27 20.61
N ALA A 48 10.47 -10.46 20.89
CA ALA A 48 10.22 -11.65 20.08
C ALA A 48 8.74 -12.09 20.14
N ALA A 49 8.08 -11.94 21.29
CA ALA A 49 6.65 -12.21 21.43
C ALA A 49 5.79 -11.22 20.63
N LYS A 50 6.12 -9.91 20.70
CA LYS A 50 5.45 -8.86 19.92
C LYS A 50 5.57 -9.08 18.41
N MET A 51 6.75 -9.49 17.92
CA MET A 51 6.95 -9.82 16.50
C MET A 51 6.09 -11.01 16.05
N LYS A 52 5.99 -12.06 16.88
CA LYS A 52 5.12 -13.21 16.59
C LYS A 52 3.63 -12.85 16.59
N GLU A 53 3.21 -11.96 17.49
CA GLU A 53 1.82 -11.50 17.53
C GLU A 53 1.45 -10.69 16.29
N ILE A 54 2.35 -9.81 15.83
CA ILE A 54 2.18 -9.06 14.57
C ILE A 54 2.15 -10.00 13.36
N GLU A 55 3.02 -11.01 13.33
CA GLU A 55 3.04 -12.02 12.26
C GLU A 55 1.73 -12.82 12.20
N GLU A 56 1.23 -13.29 13.36
CA GLU A 56 -0.09 -13.94 13.44
C GLU A 56 -1.24 -13.01 13.05
N GLU A 57 -1.20 -11.73 13.44
CA GLU A 57 -2.25 -10.77 13.10
C GLU A 57 -2.24 -10.48 11.59
N MET A 58 -1.05 -10.38 10.98
CA MET A 58 -0.90 -10.23 9.53
C MET A 58 -1.34 -11.49 8.78
N GLU A 59 -1.10 -12.68 9.33
CA GLU A 59 -1.60 -13.94 8.75
C GLU A 59 -3.12 -14.05 8.87
N LYS A 60 -3.71 -13.64 10.01
CA LYS A 60 -5.17 -13.57 10.18
C LYS A 60 -5.81 -12.52 9.27
N LYS A 61 -5.19 -11.35 9.10
CA LYS A 61 -5.66 -10.31 8.16
C LYS A 61 -5.53 -10.76 6.71
N LYS A 62 -4.46 -11.49 6.34
CA LYS A 62 -4.33 -12.11 5.02
C LYS A 62 -5.41 -13.16 4.79
N LYS A 63 -5.66 -14.06 5.76
CA LYS A 63 -6.75 -15.05 5.68
C LYS A 63 -8.13 -14.40 5.60
N ALA A 64 -8.39 -13.31 6.35
CA ALA A 64 -9.65 -12.59 6.27
C ALA A 64 -9.82 -11.84 4.94
N ALA A 65 -8.75 -11.27 4.39
CA ALA A 65 -8.76 -10.64 3.07
C ALA A 65 -8.93 -11.68 1.94
N GLU A 66 -8.34 -12.86 2.10
CA GLU A 66 -8.53 -14.01 1.23
C GLU A 66 -9.96 -14.55 1.32
N GLU A 67 -10.54 -14.66 2.51
CA GLU A 67 -11.94 -15.10 2.71
C GLU A 67 -12.95 -14.06 2.19
N GLU A 68 -12.67 -12.75 2.30
CA GLU A 68 -13.47 -11.69 1.67
C GLU A 68 -13.33 -11.67 0.14
N ALA A 69 -12.15 -12.00 -0.38
CA ALA A 69 -11.92 -12.17 -1.81
C ALA A 69 -12.66 -13.42 -2.34
N ILE A 70 -12.59 -14.55 -1.62
CA ILE A 70 -13.32 -15.79 -1.92
C ILE A 70 -14.84 -15.55 -1.85
N ALA A 71 -15.34 -14.78 -0.88
CA ALA A 71 -16.77 -14.46 -0.79
C ALA A 71 -17.27 -13.50 -1.90
N LYS A 72 -16.40 -12.63 -2.43
CA LYS A 72 -16.70 -11.82 -3.62
C LYS A 72 -16.64 -12.66 -4.90
N GLU A 73 -15.67 -13.56 -5.00
CA GLU A 73 -15.56 -14.51 -6.11
C GLU A 73 -16.71 -15.53 -6.11
N GLU A 74 -17.19 -16.00 -4.95
CA GLU A 74 -18.33 -16.92 -4.85
C GLU A 74 -19.65 -16.23 -5.24
N LYS A 75 -19.84 -14.93 -4.93
CA LYS A 75 -20.98 -14.15 -5.43
C LYS A 75 -20.90 -13.87 -6.93
N GLU A 76 -19.69 -13.79 -7.48
CA GLU A 76 -19.46 -13.65 -8.92
C GLU A 76 -19.61 -15.01 -9.64
N ARG A 77 -19.18 -16.11 -9.00
CA ARG A 77 -19.41 -17.49 -9.42
C ARG A 77 -20.88 -17.87 -9.37
N MET A 78 -21.69 -17.47 -8.39
CA MET A 78 -23.14 -17.71 -8.41
C MET A 78 -23.84 -17.08 -9.63
N ARG A 79 -23.29 -15.97 -10.18
CA ARG A 79 -23.77 -15.38 -11.44
C ARG A 79 -23.33 -16.16 -12.68
N ILE A 80 -22.20 -16.86 -12.64
CA ILE A 80 -21.64 -17.62 -13.78
C ILE A 80 -22.08 -19.11 -13.74
N GLU A 81 -22.21 -19.70 -12.56
CA GLU A 81 -22.56 -21.09 -12.29
C GLU A 81 -24.04 -21.41 -12.55
N SER A 82 -24.90 -20.38 -12.58
CA SER A 82 -26.26 -20.55 -13.13
C SER A 82 -26.25 -20.89 -14.63
N ARG A 83 -25.09 -20.85 -15.31
CA ARG A 83 -24.98 -21.07 -16.76
C ARG A 83 -24.20 -22.33 -17.18
N GLU A 84 -23.30 -22.88 -16.38
CA GLU A 84 -22.34 -23.87 -16.90
C GLU A 84 -22.04 -24.99 -15.91
N GLY A 85 -22.97 -25.93 -15.83
CA GLY A 85 -22.73 -27.24 -15.25
C GLY A 85 -21.70 -28.05 -16.03
N SER A 86 -20.93 -28.84 -15.27
CA SER A 86 -20.23 -30.07 -15.67
C SER A 86 -18.92 -29.94 -16.48
N SER A 87 -17.80 -30.30 -15.83
CA SER A 87 -16.97 -31.47 -16.22
C SER A 87 -15.60 -31.44 -15.53
N GLY A 88 -15.21 -32.58 -14.93
CA GLY A 88 -14.10 -32.73 -13.99
C GLY A 88 -12.67 -32.77 -14.56
N THR A 89 -12.43 -32.24 -15.76
CA THR A 89 -11.10 -32.15 -16.38
C THR A 89 -10.51 -30.73 -16.35
N LYS A 90 -11.26 -29.73 -15.87
CA LYS A 90 -10.84 -28.32 -15.90
C LYS A 90 -9.77 -27.92 -14.88
N ARG A 91 -9.55 -28.69 -13.79
CA ARG A 91 -8.65 -28.25 -12.70
C ARG A 91 -7.21 -27.99 -13.14
N ASP A 92 -6.65 -28.83 -14.01
CA ASP A 92 -5.27 -28.63 -14.49
C ASP A 92 -5.18 -27.42 -15.43
N THR A 93 -6.19 -27.20 -16.29
CA THR A 93 -6.26 -26.00 -17.14
C THR A 93 -6.53 -24.72 -16.34
N ASP A 94 -7.33 -24.82 -15.27
CA ASP A 94 -7.61 -23.72 -14.34
C ASP A 94 -6.34 -23.35 -13.58
N ALA A 95 -5.60 -24.33 -13.06
CA ALA A 95 -4.32 -24.12 -12.38
C ALA A 95 -3.25 -23.51 -13.32
N GLU A 96 -3.21 -23.91 -14.60
CA GLU A 96 -2.34 -23.27 -15.59
C GLU A 96 -2.75 -21.82 -15.91
N MET A 97 -4.05 -21.54 -15.99
CA MET A 97 -4.57 -20.18 -16.17
C MET A 97 -4.29 -19.33 -14.93
N GLU A 98 -4.52 -19.84 -13.73
CA GLU A 98 -4.20 -19.19 -12.47
C GLU A 98 -2.70 -18.90 -12.35
N LYS A 99 -1.84 -19.83 -12.78
CA LYS A 99 -0.38 -19.61 -12.81
C LYS A 99 0.01 -18.50 -13.79
N LYS A 100 -0.60 -18.48 -14.99
CA LYS A 100 -0.37 -17.41 -15.99
C LYS A 100 -0.91 -16.07 -15.51
N ILE A 101 -2.07 -16.05 -14.84
CA ILE A 101 -2.63 -14.86 -14.22
C ILE A 101 -1.70 -14.38 -13.10
N SER A 102 -1.22 -15.28 -12.24
CA SER A 102 -0.29 -14.94 -11.16
C SER A 102 1.03 -14.40 -11.70
N GLU A 103 1.57 -14.99 -12.76
CA GLU A 103 2.77 -14.51 -13.45
C GLU A 103 2.54 -13.14 -14.10
N TRP A 104 1.41 -12.93 -14.76
CA TRP A 104 1.04 -11.62 -15.32
C TRP A 104 0.85 -10.56 -14.23
N VAL A 105 0.19 -10.91 -13.12
CA VAL A 105 -0.02 -10.03 -11.97
C VAL A 105 1.32 -9.68 -11.32
N ALA A 106 2.24 -10.64 -11.18
CA ALA A 106 3.58 -10.40 -10.66
C ALA A 106 4.39 -9.47 -11.58
N ASN A 107 4.37 -9.71 -12.89
CA ASN A 107 5.07 -8.88 -13.87
C ASN A 107 4.52 -7.45 -13.94
N LEU A 108 3.18 -7.29 -13.88
CA LEU A 108 2.55 -5.98 -13.82
C LEU A 108 2.90 -5.23 -12.53
N SER A 109 2.88 -5.92 -11.39
CA SER A 109 3.25 -5.33 -10.10
C SER A 109 4.71 -4.88 -10.08
N LEU A 110 5.62 -5.66 -10.69
CA LEU A 110 7.03 -5.30 -10.81
C LEU A 110 7.23 -4.04 -11.68
N GLY A 111 6.52 -3.96 -12.82
CA GLY A 111 6.57 -2.78 -13.70
C GLY A 111 6.04 -1.51 -13.04
N GLU A 112 4.99 -1.61 -12.20
CA GLU A 112 4.48 -0.47 -11.43
C GLU A 112 5.48 0.04 -10.40
N ASP A 113 6.29 -0.84 -9.83
CA ASP A 113 7.30 -0.49 -8.84
C ASP A 113 8.49 0.23 -9.47
N GLU A 114 8.96 -0.24 -10.64
CA GLU A 114 9.97 0.44 -11.44
C GLU A 114 9.48 1.80 -11.95
N GLU A 115 8.23 1.89 -12.44
CA GLU A 115 7.64 3.15 -12.90
C GLU A 115 7.51 4.17 -11.76
N ALA A 116 7.17 3.71 -10.54
CA ALA A 116 7.11 4.56 -9.36
C ALA A 116 8.48 5.16 -9.03
N HIS A 117 9.57 4.39 -9.13
CA HIS A 117 10.91 4.94 -8.98
C HIS A 117 11.26 5.95 -10.08
N MET A 118 10.83 5.74 -11.32
CA MET A 118 11.10 6.69 -12.41
C MET A 118 10.37 8.03 -12.27
N TYR A 119 9.22 8.05 -11.59
CA TYR A 119 8.42 9.26 -11.41
C TYR A 119 8.90 10.19 -10.28
N VAL A 120 9.79 9.69 -9.42
CA VAL A 120 10.32 10.43 -8.28
C VAL A 120 11.52 11.27 -8.73
N PRO A 121 11.56 12.59 -8.41
CA PRO A 121 12.71 13.44 -8.69
C PRO A 121 14.00 12.88 -8.09
N GLN A 122 15.11 13.07 -8.81
CA GLN A 122 16.40 12.52 -8.38
C GLN A 122 16.84 13.12 -7.02
N GLU A 123 16.51 14.37 -6.77
CA GLU A 123 16.80 15.06 -5.50
C GLU A 123 16.06 14.43 -4.31
N GLU A 124 14.81 13.99 -4.51
CA GLU A 124 14.04 13.30 -3.47
C GLU A 124 14.66 11.92 -3.17
N LYS A 125 15.15 11.21 -4.20
CA LYS A 125 15.85 9.93 -4.02
C LYS A 125 17.18 10.10 -3.28
N GLU A 126 17.95 11.11 -3.62
CA GLU A 126 19.23 11.39 -2.98
C GLU A 126 19.06 11.88 -1.53
N ALA A 127 18.04 12.70 -1.27
CA ALA A 127 17.67 13.10 0.08
C ALA A 127 17.29 11.87 0.92
N PHE A 128 16.52 10.93 0.34
CA PHE A 128 16.16 9.70 1.02
C PHE A 128 17.36 8.77 1.26
N ALA A 129 18.25 8.62 0.27
CA ALA A 129 19.49 7.88 0.43
C ALA A 129 20.35 8.43 1.59
N LYS A 130 20.43 9.76 1.74
CA LYS A 130 21.08 10.39 2.90
C LYS A 130 20.39 10.04 4.22
N THR A 131 19.05 10.05 4.28
CA THR A 131 18.34 9.63 5.50
C THR A 131 18.60 8.17 5.87
N LEU A 132 18.73 7.28 4.89
CA LEU A 132 19.05 5.86 5.12
C LEU A 132 20.45 5.65 5.68
N THR A 133 21.42 6.51 5.33
CA THR A 133 22.77 6.46 5.91
C THR A 133 22.83 6.87 7.38
N VAL A 134 21.82 7.62 7.87
CA VAL A 134 21.73 8.05 9.27
C VAL A 134 21.12 6.95 10.15
N ILE A 135 20.24 6.12 9.59
CA ILE A 135 19.64 4.99 10.29
C ILE A 135 20.68 3.88 10.39
N GLU A 136 21.15 3.58 11.60
CA GLU A 136 22.19 2.58 11.86
C GLU A 136 21.61 1.16 11.88
N ASP A 137 20.36 1.02 12.34
CA ASP A 137 19.67 -0.26 12.42
C ASP A 137 19.18 -0.75 11.05
N PRO A 138 19.52 -1.97 10.63
CA PRO A 138 19.15 -2.48 9.31
C PRO A 138 17.63 -2.74 9.16
N PHE A 139 16.92 -3.04 10.26
CA PHE A 139 15.48 -3.28 10.20
C PHE A 139 14.71 -1.97 10.08
N GLU A 140 15.05 -0.95 10.88
CA GLU A 140 14.47 0.40 10.75
C GLU A 140 14.76 1.01 9.37
N ARG A 141 15.94 0.74 8.80
CA ARG A 141 16.29 1.19 7.45
C ARG A 141 15.37 0.57 6.41
N GLN A 142 15.14 -0.75 6.49
CA GLN A 142 14.27 -1.46 5.56
C GLN A 142 12.80 -1.01 5.68
N GLU A 143 12.32 -0.77 6.90
CA GLU A 143 10.96 -0.27 7.13
C GLU A 143 10.77 1.13 6.52
N ALA A 144 11.75 2.02 6.72
CA ALA A 144 11.72 3.35 6.11
C ALA A 144 11.77 3.29 4.57
N GLU A 145 12.54 2.37 3.98
CA GLU A 145 12.59 2.12 2.54
C GLU A 145 11.23 1.69 1.98
N GLU A 146 10.59 0.70 2.61
CA GLU A 146 9.28 0.22 2.19
C GLU A 146 8.17 1.27 2.39
N GLU A 147 8.19 2.04 3.49
CA GLU A 147 7.25 3.13 3.72
C GLU A 147 7.35 4.19 2.60
N LYS A 148 8.57 4.60 2.26
CA LYS A 148 8.79 5.60 1.19
C LYS A 148 8.44 5.07 -0.19
N ARG A 149 8.76 3.80 -0.46
CA ARG A 149 8.34 3.10 -1.68
C ARG A 149 6.81 3.09 -1.81
N LEU A 150 6.08 2.80 -0.73
CA LEU A 150 4.62 2.85 -0.71
C LEU A 150 4.07 4.27 -0.90
N GLU A 151 4.68 5.28 -0.26
CA GLU A 151 4.30 6.69 -0.41
C GLU A 151 4.42 7.14 -1.88
N TRP A 152 5.54 6.81 -2.53
CA TRP A 152 5.76 7.14 -3.94
C TRP A 152 4.81 6.41 -4.87
N LYS A 153 4.56 5.11 -4.65
CA LYS A 153 3.53 4.35 -5.40
C LYS A 153 2.15 5.00 -5.27
N LEU A 154 1.76 5.41 -4.07
CA LEU A 154 0.47 6.04 -3.82
C LEU A 154 0.36 7.40 -4.51
N ARG A 155 1.42 8.22 -4.46
CA ARG A 155 1.52 9.48 -5.20
C ARG A 155 1.31 9.24 -6.70
N MET A 156 1.97 8.21 -7.24
CA MET A 156 1.87 7.83 -8.66
C MET A 156 0.47 7.38 -9.06
N LYS A 157 -0.16 6.49 -8.29
CA LYS A 157 -1.54 6.02 -8.56
C LYS A 157 -2.55 7.16 -8.55
N ARG A 158 -2.39 8.14 -7.65
CA ARG A 158 -3.23 9.35 -7.62
C ARG A 158 -3.04 10.17 -8.89
N GLU A 159 -1.82 10.35 -9.37
CA GLU A 159 -1.54 11.11 -10.59
C GLU A 159 -2.05 10.39 -11.85
N GLN A 160 -1.85 9.07 -11.97
CA GLN A 160 -2.44 8.28 -13.04
C GLN A 160 -3.98 8.34 -13.03
N LYS A 161 -4.60 8.32 -11.85
CA LYS A 161 -6.05 8.50 -11.70
C LYS A 161 -6.48 9.88 -12.21
N ARG A 162 -5.78 10.95 -11.81
CA ARG A 162 -6.04 12.31 -12.31
C ARG A 162 -5.93 12.41 -13.84
N ARG A 163 -4.93 11.78 -14.45
CA ARG A 163 -4.77 11.75 -15.91
C ARG A 163 -5.91 11.03 -16.60
N ARG A 164 -6.30 9.86 -16.09
CA ARG A 164 -7.46 9.11 -16.60
C ARG A 164 -8.75 9.91 -16.49
N GLU A 165 -8.98 10.56 -15.35
CA GLU A 165 -10.14 11.43 -15.16
C GLU A 165 -10.16 12.60 -16.14
N LYS A 166 -9.00 13.26 -16.38
CA LYS A 166 -8.89 14.31 -17.40
C LYS A 166 -9.18 13.78 -18.80
N ALA A 167 -8.61 12.64 -19.17
CA ALA A 167 -8.87 12.00 -20.46
C ALA A 167 -10.37 11.68 -20.63
N ASN A 168 -10.99 11.09 -19.61
CA ASN A 168 -12.42 10.77 -19.64
C ASN A 168 -13.31 12.02 -19.77
N ARG A 169 -12.95 13.11 -19.08
CA ARG A 169 -13.63 14.41 -19.23
C ARG A 169 -13.53 14.93 -20.66
N LEU A 170 -12.34 14.92 -21.25
CA LEU A 170 -12.13 15.33 -22.64
C LEU A 170 -12.90 14.44 -23.63
N THR A 171 -12.92 13.13 -23.41
CA THR A 171 -13.70 12.20 -24.25
C THR A 171 -15.19 12.54 -24.20
N ALA A 172 -15.75 12.83 -23.02
CA ALA A 172 -17.14 13.22 -22.87
C ALA A 172 -17.45 14.58 -23.54
N GLU A 173 -16.53 15.54 -23.48
CA GLU A 173 -16.67 16.81 -24.21
C GLU A 173 -16.63 16.60 -25.73
N VAL A 174 -15.72 15.76 -26.23
CA VAL A 174 -15.63 15.40 -27.65
C VAL A 174 -16.91 14.73 -28.13
N GLU A 175 -17.52 13.85 -27.32
CA GLU A 175 -18.80 13.23 -27.64
C GLU A 175 -19.93 14.26 -27.79
N LYS A 176 -20.02 15.24 -26.87
CA LYS A 176 -21.01 16.33 -26.97
C LYS A 176 -20.81 17.20 -28.21
N VAL A 177 -19.56 17.48 -28.57
CA VAL A 177 -19.26 18.24 -29.80
C VAL A 177 -19.66 17.44 -31.03
N ARG A 178 -19.44 16.12 -31.02
CA ARG A 178 -19.87 15.23 -32.12
C ARG A 178 -21.39 15.22 -32.28
N THR A 179 -22.15 15.13 -31.18
CA THR A 179 -23.62 15.18 -31.25
C THR A 179 -24.12 16.53 -31.77
N CYS A 180 -23.57 17.64 -31.26
CA CYS A 180 -23.91 18.99 -31.74
C CYS A 180 -23.59 19.15 -33.24
N ARG A 181 -22.45 18.63 -33.70
CA ARG A 181 -22.07 18.64 -35.13
C ARG A 181 -23.08 17.89 -35.98
N GLN A 182 -23.59 16.77 -35.49
CA GLN A 182 -24.59 15.97 -36.21
C GLN A 182 -25.93 16.70 -36.33
N GLU A 183 -26.37 17.39 -35.28
CA GLU A 183 -27.58 18.24 -35.31
C GLU A 183 -27.44 19.40 -36.31
N VAL A 184 -26.28 20.05 -36.36
CA VAL A 184 -26.02 21.12 -37.35
C VAL A 184 -26.06 20.55 -38.78
N GLN A 185 -25.53 19.34 -38.99
CA GLN A 185 -25.59 18.68 -40.30
C GLN A 185 -27.03 18.33 -40.72
N THR A 186 -27.88 17.87 -39.80
CA THR A 186 -29.29 17.60 -40.13
C THR A 186 -30.04 18.89 -40.43
N GLN A 187 -29.77 19.98 -39.69
CA GLN A 187 -30.34 21.29 -39.99
C GLN A 187 -29.90 21.80 -41.38
N ALA A 188 -28.62 21.65 -41.73
CA ALA A 188 -28.12 22.04 -43.05
C ALA A 188 -28.78 21.24 -44.19
N ASP A 189 -29.01 19.94 -44.00
CA ASP A 189 -29.75 19.11 -44.97
C ASP A 189 -31.21 19.56 -45.12
N VAL A 190 -31.87 19.91 -44.02
CA VAL A 190 -33.24 20.47 -44.06
C VAL A 190 -33.27 21.81 -44.79
N SER A 191 -32.32 22.71 -44.52
CA SER A 191 -32.19 23.99 -45.23
C SER A 191 -32.00 23.78 -46.73
N ALA A 192 -31.08 22.89 -47.12
CA ALA A 192 -30.83 22.59 -48.53
C ALA A 192 -32.06 22.02 -49.25
N LYS A 193 -32.95 21.29 -48.55
CA LYS A 193 -34.24 20.84 -49.10
C LYS A 193 -35.22 21.99 -49.27
N MET A 194 -35.27 22.93 -48.32
CA MET A 194 -36.10 24.14 -48.45
C MET A 194 -35.64 25.02 -49.60
N ASP A 195 -34.34 25.23 -49.78
CA ASP A 195 -33.78 26.02 -50.89
C ASP A 195 -34.17 25.41 -52.25
N LYS A 196 -34.16 24.08 -52.37
CA LYS A 196 -34.65 23.39 -53.56
C LYS A 196 -36.14 23.64 -53.81
N MET A 197 -36.98 23.54 -52.77
CA MET A 197 -38.43 23.81 -52.90
C MET A 197 -38.70 25.25 -53.31
N LEU A 198 -37.98 26.21 -52.75
CA LEU A 198 -38.07 27.62 -53.14
C LEU A 198 -37.71 27.81 -54.61
N GLY A 199 -36.61 27.22 -55.08
CA GLY A 199 -36.23 27.27 -56.49
C GLY A 199 -37.27 26.65 -57.43
N TYR A 200 -37.92 25.55 -57.04
CA TYR A 200 -39.03 24.98 -57.82
C TYR A 200 -40.23 25.94 -57.90
N LEU A 201 -40.60 26.60 -56.79
CA LEU A 201 -41.69 27.56 -56.75
C LEU A 201 -41.40 28.80 -57.60
N GLU A 202 -40.16 29.28 -57.58
CA GLU A 202 -39.71 30.45 -58.35
C GLU A 202 -39.83 30.16 -59.87
N VAL A 203 -39.31 29.03 -60.34
CA VAL A 203 -39.43 28.59 -61.74
C VAL A 203 -40.90 28.46 -62.16
N LEU A 204 -41.75 27.88 -61.30
CA LEU A 204 -43.18 27.79 -61.58
C LEU A 204 -43.82 29.18 -61.65
N SER A 205 -43.46 30.10 -60.75
CA SER A 205 -44.03 31.45 -60.74
C SER A 205 -43.65 32.27 -61.97
N GLU A 206 -42.42 32.13 -62.47
CA GLU A 206 -41.99 32.76 -63.73
C GLU A 206 -42.78 32.21 -64.92
N ALA A 207 -42.96 30.88 -65.00
CA ALA A 207 -43.74 30.24 -66.05
C ALA A 207 -45.21 30.70 -66.05
N TRP A 208 -45.79 30.99 -64.87
CA TRP A 208 -47.15 31.52 -64.74
C TRP A 208 -47.27 33.02 -65.08
N LEU A 209 -46.17 33.78 -65.06
CA LEU A 209 -46.15 35.21 -65.39
C LEU A 209 -45.84 35.47 -66.88
N GLU A 210 -45.31 34.48 -67.60
CA GLU A 210 -45.03 34.54 -69.04
C GLU A 210 -46.23 34.13 -69.94
N GLU A 211 -47.37 33.77 -69.35
CA GLU A 211 -48.66 33.49 -70.04
C GLU A 211 -49.62 34.70 -70.01
#